data_AF-A0A8S3X4K5-F1
#
_entry.id   AF-A0A8S3X4K5-F1
#
_cell.length_a   1.000
_cell.length_b   1.000
_cell.length_c   1.000
_cell.angle_alpha   90.00
_cell.angle_beta   90.00
_cell.angle_gamma   90.00
#
_symmetry.space_group_name_H-M   'P 1'
#
loop_
_entity.id
_entity.type
_entity.pdbx_description
1 polymer ?
#
loop_
_entity_poly.entity_id
_entity_poly.type
_entity_poly.pdbx_seq_one_letter_code
_entity_poly.pdbx_strand_id
1 'polypeptide(L)'
;MASDQWSVVTEPHVKTSKGLRNPDIVAAKGGVGVIVDVQVVSGQRPLDDAHREKRSKYGTHEELVEKVAGILGLPNKDCVHATSCTISWRGVWSHSSYKELKRLLGLKESLLRAIPVVVLRGSHMNWTRFSQMTGTVVGTPV
;
A
#
# COMPACT_ATOMS: atom_id res chain seq x y z
N MET A 1 30.17 1.71 -2.97
CA MET A 1 29.32 1.47 -4.16
C MET A 1 27.95 1.03 -3.65
N ALA A 2 26.90 1.82 -3.87
CA ALA A 2 25.55 1.41 -3.46
C ALA A 2 25.09 0.29 -4.39
N SER A 3 24.73 -0.87 -3.83
CA SER A 3 24.14 -1.98 -4.57
C SER A 3 22.86 -1.52 -5.27
N ASP A 4 22.68 -1.88 -6.55
CA ASP A 4 21.48 -1.57 -7.35
C ASP A 4 20.22 -2.36 -6.92
N GLN A 5 20.30 -3.03 -5.78
CA GLN A 5 19.26 -3.86 -5.20
C GLN A 5 18.44 -3.05 -4.18
N TRP A 6 17.14 -3.31 -4.12
CA TRP A 6 16.28 -2.79 -3.06
C TRP A 6 16.61 -3.47 -1.74
N SER A 7 16.86 -2.68 -0.69
CA SER A 7 16.73 -3.13 0.69
C SER A 7 15.27 -3.00 1.09
N VAL A 8 14.63 -4.08 1.55
CA VAL A 8 13.18 -4.12 1.81
C VAL A 8 12.93 -4.70 3.20
N VAL A 9 12.11 -4.01 3.98
CA VAL A 9 11.58 -4.49 5.27
C VAL A 9 10.07 -4.53 5.17
N THR A 10 9.49 -5.71 5.39
CA THR A 10 8.05 -5.95 5.36
C THR A 10 7.45 -5.83 6.77
N GLU A 11 6.27 -5.24 6.85
CA GLU A 11 5.49 -5.05 8.08
C GLU A 11 6.30 -4.51 9.27
N PRO A 12 7.11 -3.45 9.10
CA PRO A 12 7.90 -2.90 10.19
C PRO A 12 6.99 -2.31 11.28
N HIS A 13 7.33 -2.61 12.53
CA HIS A 13 6.63 -2.10 13.70
C HIS A 13 7.34 -0.86 14.24
N VAL A 14 6.92 0.33 13.83
CA VAL A 14 7.58 1.58 14.20
C VAL A 14 6.83 2.26 15.34
N LYS A 15 7.40 2.20 16.55
CA LYS A 15 6.85 2.92 17.71
C LYS A 15 7.14 4.42 17.59
N THR A 16 6.09 5.23 17.65
CA THR A 16 6.17 6.70 17.65
C THR A 16 5.51 7.28 18.90
N SER A 17 5.72 8.55 19.17
CA SER A 17 5.01 9.33 20.19
C SER A 17 3.48 9.30 20.04
N LYS A 18 2.96 9.19 18.81
CA LYS A 18 1.52 9.05 18.51
C LYS A 18 1.05 7.60 18.45
N GLY A 19 1.85 6.66 18.96
CA GLY A 19 1.57 5.23 18.98
C GLY A 19 2.30 4.43 17.91
N LEU A 20 1.89 3.18 17.75
CA LEU A 20 2.50 2.23 16.83
C LEU A 20 2.07 2.51 15.38
N ARG A 21 3.03 2.49 14.44
CA ARG A 21 2.81 2.62 13.00
C ARG A 21 3.35 1.38 12.30
N ASN A 22 2.47 0.72 11.55
CA ASN A 22 2.76 -0.51 10.81
C ASN A 22 2.45 -0.27 9.33
N PRO A 23 3.33 0.39 8.56
CA PRO A 23 3.21 0.36 7.10
C PRO A 23 3.48 -1.07 6.60
N ASP A 24 3.04 -1.41 5.40
CA ASP A 24 3.24 -2.77 4.87
C ASP A 24 4.67 -3.00 4.40
N ILE A 25 5.31 -1.98 3.83
CA ILE A 25 6.69 -2.05 3.32
C ILE A 25 7.41 -0.73 3.59
N VAL A 26 8.68 -0.83 4.00
CA VAL A 26 9.66 0.24 3.84
C VAL A 26 10.83 -0.27 3.02
N ALA A 27 11.30 0.52 2.06
CA ALA A 27 12.34 0.09 1.15
C ALA A 27 13.31 1.22 0.81
N ALA A 28 14.57 0.89 0.54
CA ALA A 28 15.57 1.86 0.10
C ALA A 28 16.34 1.37 -1.11
N LYS A 29 16.65 2.30 -2.02
CA LYS A 29 17.54 2.10 -3.16
C LYS A 29 18.15 3.44 -3.56
N GLY A 30 19.47 3.45 -3.83
CA GLY A 30 20.15 4.64 -4.35
C GLY A 30 20.05 5.89 -3.44
N GLY A 31 20.00 5.71 -2.12
CA GLY A 31 19.86 6.82 -1.16
C GLY A 31 18.45 7.39 -1.04
N VAL A 32 17.45 6.79 -1.70
CA VAL A 32 16.04 7.15 -1.55
C VAL A 32 15.33 6.05 -0.78
N GLY A 33 14.60 6.44 0.26
CA GLY A 33 13.71 5.59 1.04
C GLY A 33 12.25 5.78 0.65
N VAL A 34 11.47 4.72 0.73
CA VAL A 34 10.04 4.76 0.43
C VAL A 34 9.27 3.98 1.48
N ILE A 35 8.24 4.60 2.04
CA ILE A 35 7.20 3.94 2.84
C ILE A 35 6.05 3.63 1.90
N VAL A 36 5.66 2.35 1.80
CA VAL A 36 4.56 1.90 0.96
C VAL A 36 3.55 1.17 1.83
N ASP A 37 2.31 1.63 1.74
CA ASP A 37 1.17 0.98 2.37
C ASP A 37 0.13 0.64 1.29
N VAL A 38 -0.37 -0.59 1.30
CA VAL A 38 -1.26 -1.19 0.33
C VAL A 38 -2.70 -1.04 0.82
N GLN A 39 -3.59 -0.65 -0.09
CA GLN A 39 -5.01 -0.61 0.23
C GLN A 39 -5.88 -0.99 -0.98
N VAL A 40 -6.91 -1.78 -0.70
CA VAL A 40 -8.01 -2.04 -1.61
C VAL A 40 -9.22 -1.22 -1.16
N VAL A 41 -9.64 -0.26 -1.97
CA VAL A 41 -10.65 0.74 -1.60
C VAL A 41 -12.02 0.40 -2.19
N SER A 42 -13.08 0.66 -1.42
CA SER A 42 -14.44 0.62 -1.94
C SER A 42 -14.69 1.79 -2.91
N GLY A 43 -15.55 1.60 -3.91
CA GLY A 43 -15.85 2.66 -4.88
C GLY A 43 -16.66 3.85 -4.33
N GLN A 44 -16.87 3.95 -3.01
CA GLN A 44 -17.67 5.02 -2.39
C GLN A 44 -16.92 6.34 -2.24
N ARG A 45 -15.58 6.32 -2.29
CA ARG A 45 -14.74 7.52 -2.24
C ARG A 45 -13.72 7.55 -3.38
N PRO A 46 -13.27 8.73 -3.83
CA PRO A 46 -12.25 8.82 -4.86
C PRO A 46 -10.95 8.12 -4.43
N LEU A 47 -10.37 7.33 -5.34
CA LEU A 47 -9.16 6.54 -5.05
C LEU A 47 -7.95 7.44 -4.74
N ASP A 48 -7.85 8.58 -5.41
CA ASP A 48 -6.76 9.54 -5.19
C ASP A 48 -6.86 10.21 -3.81
N ASP A 49 -8.06 10.33 -3.25
CA ASP A 49 -8.25 10.82 -1.88
C ASP A 49 -7.76 9.78 -0.88
N ALA A 50 -8.13 8.51 -1.07
CA ALA A 50 -7.63 7.41 -0.26
C ALA A 50 -6.09 7.30 -0.32
N HIS A 51 -5.52 7.47 -1.51
CA HIS A 51 -4.07 7.51 -1.70
C HIS A 51 -3.42 8.67 -0.93
N ARG A 52 -3.98 9.89 -1.07
CA ARG A 52 -3.51 11.10 -0.39
C ARG A 52 -3.57 10.96 1.12
N GLU A 53 -4.63 10.38 1.67
CA GLU A 53 -4.76 10.11 3.10
C GLU A 53 -3.62 9.24 3.63
N LYS A 54 -3.31 8.12 2.96
CA LYS A 54 -2.18 7.25 3.35
C LYS A 54 -0.85 7.98 3.22
N ARG A 55 -0.64 8.67 2.10
CA ARG A 55 0.57 9.47 1.88
C ARG A 55 0.77 10.49 2.99
N SER A 56 -0.28 11.23 3.37
CA SER A 56 -0.22 12.20 4.46
C SER A 56 -0.02 11.51 5.81
N LYS A 57 -0.75 10.42 6.10
CA LYS A 57 -0.66 9.66 7.36
C LYS A 57 0.78 9.27 7.71
N TYR A 58 1.55 8.82 6.72
CA TYR A 58 2.94 8.40 6.91
C TYR A 58 3.94 9.53 6.64
N GLY A 59 3.72 10.36 5.62
CA GLY A 59 4.68 11.35 5.15
C GLY A 59 4.74 12.65 5.96
N THR A 60 3.66 13.05 6.64
CA THR A 60 3.68 14.24 7.51
C THR A 60 4.05 13.92 8.96
N HIS A 61 4.29 12.65 9.29
CA HIS A 61 4.65 12.22 10.62
C HIS A 61 6.18 12.15 10.75
N GLU A 62 6.80 13.29 11.06
CA GLU A 62 8.27 13.46 11.00
C GLU A 62 9.06 12.39 11.77
N GLU A 63 8.64 12.05 12.99
CA GLU A 63 9.29 11.04 13.83
C GLU A 63 9.31 9.65 13.17
N LEU A 64 8.28 9.32 12.38
CA LEU A 64 8.16 8.04 11.68
C LEU A 64 9.11 8.03 10.49
N VAL A 65 9.12 9.12 9.72
CA VAL A 65 10.01 9.29 8.57
C VAL A 65 11.47 9.23 9.03
N GLU A 66 11.81 9.86 10.14
CA GLU A 66 13.14 9.82 10.76
C GLU A 66 13.52 8.39 11.22
N LYS A 67 12.63 7.70 11.94
CA LYS A 67 12.87 6.30 12.34
C LYS A 67 13.03 5.37 11.14
N VAL A 68 12.22 5.57 10.10
CA VAL A 68 12.34 4.81 8.84
C VAL A 68 13.66 5.10 8.15
N ALA A 69 14.12 6.35 8.12
CA ALA A 69 15.45 6.69 7.60
C ALA A 69 16.54 5.93 8.36
N GLY A 70 16.46 5.87 9.69
CA GLY A 70 17.35 5.07 10.52
C GLY A 70 17.30 3.57 10.22
N ILE A 71 16.10 2.98 10.09
CA ILE A 71 15.91 1.56 9.72
C ILE A 71 16.57 1.26 8.35
N LEU A 72 16.47 2.20 7.42
CA LEU A 72 16.98 2.07 6.05
C LEU A 72 18.44 2.52 5.88
N GLY A 73 19.09 3.01 6.95
CA GLY A 73 20.47 3.52 6.89
C GLY A 73 20.63 4.78 6.03
N LEU A 74 19.60 5.62 5.94
CA LEU A 74 19.59 6.86 5.16
C LEU A 74 20.10 8.05 5.99
N PRO A 75 20.73 9.05 5.36
CA PRO A 75 21.40 10.14 6.08
C PRO A 75 20.42 11.07 6.80
N ASN A 76 19.20 11.25 6.30
CA ASN A 76 18.19 12.10 6.90
C ASN A 76 16.77 11.68 6.50
N LYS A 77 15.77 12.29 7.17
CA LYS A 77 14.34 12.06 6.92
C LYS A 77 13.89 12.54 5.53
N ASP A 78 14.55 13.52 4.94
CA ASP A 78 14.16 14.13 3.66
C ASP A 78 14.38 13.17 2.48
N CYS A 79 15.25 12.17 2.66
CA CYS A 79 15.44 11.06 1.72
C CYS A 79 14.26 10.07 1.67
N VAL A 80 13.30 10.15 2.60
CA VAL A 80 12.20 9.19 2.73
C VAL A 80 10.89 9.78 2.22
N HIS A 81 10.24 9.06 1.31
CA HIS A 81 8.95 9.44 0.76
C HIS A 81 7.86 8.44 1.12
N ALA A 82 6.69 8.94 1.55
CA ALA A 82 5.52 8.10 1.72
C ALA A 82 4.70 8.03 0.43
N THR A 83 4.24 6.83 0.09
CA THR A 83 3.26 6.60 -0.97
C THR A 83 2.34 5.44 -0.57
N SER A 84 1.40 5.10 -1.43
CA SER A 84 0.55 3.93 -1.23
C SER A 84 0.32 3.19 -2.53
N CYS A 85 0.05 1.88 -2.43
CA CYS A 85 -0.46 1.06 -3.51
C CYS A 85 -1.99 1.02 -3.39
N THR A 86 -2.67 1.92 -4.11
CA THR A 86 -4.11 2.15 -3.97
C THR A 86 -4.85 1.68 -5.21
N ILE A 87 -5.68 0.65 -5.04
CA ILE A 87 -6.50 0.06 -6.11
C ILE A 87 -7.91 -0.21 -5.58
N SER A 88 -8.92 -0.17 -6.44
CA SER A 88 -10.27 -0.63 -6.07
C SER A 88 -10.38 -2.15 -6.18
N TRP A 89 -11.37 -2.72 -5.51
CA TRP A 89 -11.71 -4.14 -5.68
C TRP A 89 -12.13 -4.51 -7.12
N ARG A 90 -12.48 -3.52 -7.94
CA ARG A 90 -12.74 -3.67 -9.38
C ARG A 90 -11.48 -3.61 -10.25
N GLY A 91 -10.28 -3.56 -9.65
CA GLY A 91 -9.01 -3.51 -10.37
C GLY A 91 -8.67 -2.13 -10.96
N VAL A 92 -9.40 -1.07 -10.60
CA VAL A 92 -9.11 0.30 -11.05
C VAL A 92 -8.09 0.95 -10.10
N TRP A 93 -6.99 1.46 -10.66
CA TRP A 93 -5.94 2.16 -9.93
C TRP A 93 -6.35 3.58 -9.52
N SER A 94 -5.82 4.04 -8.37
CA SER A 94 -5.60 5.49 -8.17
C SER A 94 -4.57 5.97 -9.19
N HIS A 95 -4.87 7.06 -9.90
CA HIS A 95 -3.97 7.62 -10.91
C HIS A 95 -2.69 8.17 -10.27
N SER A 96 -2.86 8.87 -9.15
CA SER A 96 -1.73 9.43 -8.40
C SER A 96 -0.83 8.32 -7.84
N SER A 97 -1.42 7.30 -7.19
CA SER A 97 -0.69 6.12 -6.70
C SER A 97 0.08 5.42 -7.82
N TYR A 98 -0.57 5.15 -8.95
CA TYR A 98 0.05 4.51 -10.11
C TYR A 98 1.30 5.25 -10.59
N LYS A 99 1.19 6.57 -10.77
CA LYS A 99 2.31 7.42 -11.20
C LYS A 99 3.45 7.43 -10.19
N GLU A 100 3.14 7.49 -8.90
CA GLU A 100 4.15 7.50 -7.85
C GLU A 100 4.87 6.17 -7.73
N LEU A 101 4.17 5.04 -7.80
CA LEU A 101 4.79 3.72 -7.80
C LEU A 101 5.76 3.55 -8.97
N LYS A 102 5.41 4.07 -10.15
CA LYS A 102 6.28 4.06 -11.32
C LYS A 102 7.49 4.99 -11.16
N ARG A 103 7.28 6.21 -10.64
CA ARG A 103 8.33 7.22 -10.50
C ARG A 103 9.31 6.91 -9.34
N LEU A 104 8.79 6.54 -8.18
CA LEU A 104 9.57 6.36 -6.94
C LEU A 104 10.20 4.97 -6.87
N LEU A 105 9.43 3.92 -7.18
CA LEU A 105 9.92 2.53 -7.09
C LEU A 105 10.43 1.99 -8.43
N GLY A 106 10.20 2.69 -9.54
CA GLY A 106 10.58 2.20 -10.87
C GLY A 106 9.80 0.96 -11.30
N LEU A 107 8.58 0.75 -10.77
CA LEU A 107 7.79 -0.44 -11.10
C LEU A 107 7.47 -0.46 -12.61
N LYS A 108 7.69 -1.63 -13.21
CA LYS A 108 7.41 -1.86 -14.63
C LYS A 108 5.91 -1.81 -14.89
N GLU A 109 5.57 -1.27 -16.06
CA GLU A 109 4.20 -1.22 -16.56
C GLU A 109 3.53 -2.60 -16.59
N SER A 110 4.27 -3.65 -16.97
CA SER A 110 3.77 -5.03 -17.01
C SER A 110 3.34 -5.54 -15.64
N LEU A 111 4.08 -5.20 -14.58
CA LEU A 111 3.73 -5.57 -13.21
C LEU A 111 2.47 -4.83 -12.75
N LEU A 112 2.41 -3.51 -13.00
CA LEU A 112 1.25 -2.71 -12.63
C LEU A 112 -0.04 -3.12 -13.37
N ARG A 113 0.09 -3.66 -14.59
CA ARG A 113 -1.03 -4.24 -15.35
C ARG A 113 -1.46 -5.63 -14.86
N ALA A 114 -0.56 -6.39 -14.24
CA ALA A 114 -0.87 -7.71 -13.70
C ALA A 114 -1.66 -7.63 -12.37
N ILE A 115 -1.41 -6.61 -11.54
CA ILE A 115 -2.05 -6.45 -10.22
C ILE A 115 -3.59 -6.39 -10.29
N PRO A 116 -4.23 -5.64 -11.22
CA PRO A 116 -5.68 -5.67 -11.40
C PRO A 116 -6.25 -7.08 -11.57
N VAL A 117 -5.55 -7.96 -12.29
CA VAL A 117 -5.98 -9.36 -12.50
C VAL A 117 -6.00 -10.13 -11.17
N VAL A 118 -4.95 -9.95 -10.36
CA VAL A 118 -4.86 -10.58 -9.02
C VAL A 118 -5.98 -10.06 -8.11
N VAL A 119 -6.22 -8.75 -8.11
CA VAL A 119 -7.27 -8.12 -7.30
C VAL A 119 -8.67 -8.57 -7.71
N LEU A 120 -8.95 -8.64 -9.00
CA LEU A 120 -10.23 -9.13 -9.52
C LEU A 120 -10.46 -10.60 -9.16
N ARG A 121 -9.43 -11.43 -9.30
CA ARG A 121 -9.49 -12.85 -8.89
C ARG A 121 -9.77 -12.99 -7.41
N GLY A 122 -9.04 -12.26 -6.56
CA GLY A 122 -9.24 -12.27 -5.11
C GLY A 122 -10.63 -11.75 -4.72
N SER A 123 -11.08 -10.68 -5.37
CA SER A 123 -12.40 -10.10 -5.12
C SER A 123 -13.53 -11.05 -5.51
N HIS A 124 -13.41 -11.75 -6.64
CA HIS A 124 -14.34 -12.81 -7.04
C HIS A 124 -14.34 -13.96 -6.03
N MET A 125 -13.18 -14.45 -5.60
CA MET A 125 -13.08 -15.51 -4.59
C MET A 125 -13.77 -15.13 -3.27
N ASN A 126 -13.55 -13.89 -2.81
CA ASN A 126 -14.19 -13.36 -1.61
C ASN A 126 -15.72 -13.29 -1.78
N TRP A 127 -16.20 -12.80 -2.93
CA TRP A 127 -17.63 -12.76 -3.24
C TRP A 127 -18.25 -14.15 -3.29
N THR A 128 -17.67 -15.10 -4.03
CA THR A 128 -18.16 -16.48 -4.11
C THR A 128 -18.29 -17.11 -2.72
N ARG A 129 -17.27 -16.94 -1.87
CA ARG A 129 -17.28 -17.47 -0.50
C ARG A 129 -18.37 -16.82 0.35
N PHE A 130 -18.51 -15.50 0.26
CA PHE A 130 -19.55 -14.75 0.97
C PHE A 130 -20.95 -15.23 0.55
N SER A 131 -21.23 -15.33 -0.75
CA SER A 131 -22.52 -15.78 -1.28
C SER A 131 -22.87 -17.22 -0.88
N GLN A 132 -21.87 -18.09 -0.73
CA GLN A 132 -22.07 -19.47 -0.23
C GLN A 132 -22.39 -19.51 1.27
N MET A 133 -21.82 -18.61 2.08
CA MET A 133 -22.08 -18.54 3.53
C MET A 133 -23.42 -17.90 3.87
N THR A 134 -23.94 -17.00 3.03
CA THR A 134 -25.24 -16.34 3.24
C THR A 134 -26.45 -17.16 2.77
N GLY A 135 -26.26 -18.45 2.48
CA GLY A 135 -27.30 -19.37 2.01
C GLY A 135 -27.85 -20.30 3.10
N THR A 136 -28.34 -19.78 4.23
CA THR A 136 -29.16 -20.56 5.18
C THR A 136 -30.26 -19.71 5.79
N VAL A 137 -31.41 -19.62 5.10
CA VAL A 137 -32.73 -20.01 5.64
C VAL A 137 -33.59 -20.44 4.44
N VAL A 138 -33.72 -21.75 4.22
CA VAL A 138 -34.84 -22.33 3.46
C VAL A 138 -35.53 -23.31 4.40
N GLY A 139 -36.82 -23.06 4.69
CA GLY A 139 -37.72 -23.91 5.48
C GLY A 139 -38.34 -23.15 6.65
N THR A 140 -39.66 -22.97 6.78
CA THR A 140 -40.78 -23.84 6.35
C THR A 140 -42.03 -22.97 6.09
N PRO A 141 -42.88 -23.25 5.08
CA PRO A 141 -44.22 -22.68 5.03
C PRO A 141 -45.11 -23.38 6.06
N VAL A 142 -45.78 -22.60 6.90
CA VAL A 142 -46.91 -23.04 7.76
C VAL A 142 -48.20 -23.09 6.96
#